data_AF-A0A9D2CTA7-F1
#
_entry.id   AF-A0A9D2CTA7-F1
#
_cell.length_a   1.000
_cell.length_b   1.000
_cell.length_c   1.000
_cell.angle_alpha   90.00
_cell.angle_beta   90.00
_cell.angle_gamma   90.00
#
_symmetry.space_group_name_H-M   'P 1'
#
loop_
_entity.id
_entity.type
_entity.pdbx_description
1 polymer ?
#
loop_
_entity_poly.entity_id
_entity_poly.type
_entity_poly.pdbx_seq_one_letter_code
_entity_poly.pdbx_strand_id
1 'polypeptide(L)'
;MERELLEALYKKALGGTVEEVTEEYGSKEGLLRRKVTGKYVPPDVSALKAYIELAGEDDILTMSDEELEKEKLRLLKELREMERNRKKKAEGG
;
A
#
# COMPACT_ATOMS: atom_id res chain seq x y z
N MET A 1 18.24 -1.96 6.70
CA MET A 1 18.36 -0.57 6.21
C MET A 1 17.74 -0.39 4.83
N GLU A 2 18.33 -0.84 3.73
CA GLU A 2 17.75 -0.61 2.37
C GLU A 2 16.37 -1.28 2.17
N ARG A 3 16.22 -2.54 2.60
CA ARG A 3 14.95 -3.27 2.53
C ARG A 3 13.83 -2.63 3.35
N GLU A 4 14.14 -2.12 4.54
CA GLU A 4 13.16 -1.46 5.42
C GLU A 4 12.72 -0.11 4.83
N LEU A 5 13.63 0.59 4.15
CA LEU A 5 13.31 1.82 3.43
C LEU A 5 12.35 1.54 2.25
N LEU A 6 12.65 0.53 1.43
CA LEU A 6 11.78 0.12 0.31
C LEU A 6 10.40 -0.30 0.81
N GLU A 7 10.32 -1.07 1.89
CA GLU A 7 9.05 -1.45 2.51
C GLU A 7 8.26 -0.25 3.03
N ALA A 8 8.92 0.75 3.62
CA ALA A 8 8.28 1.97 4.08
C ALA A 8 7.73 2.81 2.92
N LEU A 9 8.51 2.96 1.84
CA LEU A 9 8.09 3.65 0.62
C LEU A 9 6.91 2.93 -0.04
N TYR A 10 6.95 1.60 -0.12
CA TYR A 10 5.87 0.79 -0.66
C TYR A 10 4.55 0.97 0.10
N LYS A 11 4.58 0.88 1.44
CA LYS A 11 3.39 1.09 2.28
C LYS A 11 2.83 2.50 2.11
N LYS A 12 3.71 3.50 2.04
CA LYS A 12 3.31 4.89 1.84
C LYS A 12 2.74 5.13 0.44
N ALA A 13 3.30 4.49 -0.59
CA ALA A 13 2.81 4.56 -1.96
C ALA A 13 1.37 4.03 -2.09
N LEU A 14 1.06 2.93 -1.42
CA LEU A 14 -0.29 2.35 -1.41
C LEU A 14 -1.30 3.13 -0.58
N GLY A 15 -0.85 3.82 0.48
CA GLY A 15 -1.74 4.38 1.48
C GLY A 15 -2.50 3.28 2.25
N GLY A 16 -3.66 3.63 2.82
CA GLY A 16 -4.52 2.70 3.53
C GLY A 16 -5.11 3.29 4.81
N THR A 17 -5.65 2.43 5.68
CA THR A 17 -6.09 2.85 7.01
C THR A 17 -5.07 2.36 8.03
N VAL A 18 -4.53 3.28 8.82
CA VAL A 18 -3.62 2.97 9.92
C VAL A 18 -4.34 3.07 11.25
N GLU A 19 -4.02 2.18 12.18
CA GLU A 19 -4.53 2.25 13.54
C GLU A 19 -3.60 3.09 14.41
N GLU A 20 -4.14 4.14 15.00
CA GLU A 20 -3.48 4.91 16.04
C GLU A 20 -4.00 4.46 17.40
N VAL A 21 -3.08 4.01 18.25
CA VAL A 21 -3.39 3.55 19.60
C VAL A 21 -2.93 4.61 20.60
N THR A 22 -3.86 5.14 21.38
CA THR A 22 -3.58 6.03 22.51
C THR A 22 -3.82 5.27 23.81
N GLU A 23 -2.81 5.24 24.68
CA GLU A 23 -2.87 4.58 25.98
C GLU A 23 -2.59 5.58 27.09
N GLU A 24 -3.48 5.62 28.09
CA GLU A 24 -3.35 6.46 29.28
C GLU A 24 -2.97 5.58 30.47
N TYR A 25 -1.90 5.94 31.17
CA TYR A 25 -1.37 5.19 32.32
C TYR A 25 -1.47 6.00 33.61
N GLY A 26 -1.91 5.37 34.68
CA GLY A 26 -2.00 5.95 36.02
C GLY A 26 -0.73 5.70 36.83
N SER A 27 -0.28 6.70 37.60
CA SER A 27 0.99 6.65 38.35
C SER A 27 1.09 5.53 39.38
N LYS A 28 -0.03 4.88 39.74
CA LYS A 28 -0.08 3.74 40.69
C LYS A 28 -0.88 2.53 40.18
N GLU A 29 -1.70 2.69 39.14
CA GLU A 29 -2.75 1.71 38.77
C GLU A 29 -2.58 1.11 37.36
N GLY A 30 -1.44 1.34 36.68
CA GLY A 30 -1.19 0.74 35.36
C GLY A 30 -2.02 1.39 34.24
N LEU A 31 -2.33 0.64 33.18
CA LEU A 31 -3.08 1.12 32.02
C LEU A 31 -4.54 1.45 32.40
N LEU A 32 -4.92 2.72 32.31
CA LEU A 32 -6.27 3.22 32.64
C LEU A 32 -7.22 3.19 31.44
N ARG A 33 -6.71 3.54 30.26
CA ARG A 33 -7.53 3.64 29.05
C ARG A 33 -6.71 3.32 27.82
N ARG A 34 -7.31 2.58 26.88
CA ARG A 34 -6.80 2.38 25.52
C ARG A 34 -7.84 2.80 24.51
N LYS A 35 -7.47 3.68 23.59
CA LYS A 35 -8.30 4.13 22.47
C LYS A 35 -7.61 3.76 21.16
N VAL A 36 -8.32 3.04 20.29
CA VAL A 36 -7.85 2.73 18.94
C VAL A 36 -8.66 3.57 17.95
N THR A 37 -7.97 4.32 17.09
CA THR A 37 -8.60 5.17 16.06
C THR A 37 -8.03 4.83 14.70
N GLY A 38 -8.89 4.52 13.73
CA GLY A 38 -8.47 4.36 12.33
C GLY A 38 -8.31 5.72 11.65
N LYS A 39 -7.14 5.98 11.08
CA LYS A 39 -6.88 7.15 10.24
C LYS A 39 -6.63 6.73 8.81
N TYR A 40 -7.36 7.32 7.87
CA TYR A 40 -7.10 7.13 6.45
C TYR A 40 -5.87 7.92 6.02
N VAL A 41 -4.96 7.24 5.35
CA VAL A 41 -3.76 7.78 4.71
C VAL A 41 -3.94 7.57 3.20
N PRO A 42 -3.98 8.65 2.39
CA PRO A 42 -4.11 8.50 0.95
C PRO A 42 -2.85 7.87 0.32
N PRO A 43 -2.97 7.24 -0.85
CA PRO A 43 -1.81 6.83 -1.65
C PRO A 43 -0.88 8.03 -1.96
N ASP A 44 0.44 7.81 -1.94
CA ASP A 44 1.45 8.85 -2.17
C ASP A 44 2.27 8.59 -3.44
N VAL A 45 2.04 9.40 -4.47
CA VAL A 45 2.72 9.28 -5.77
C VAL A 45 4.22 9.58 -5.66
N SER A 46 4.64 10.46 -4.76
CA SER A 46 6.06 10.77 -4.57
C SER A 46 6.78 9.56 -3.95
N ALA A 47 6.13 8.87 -3.01
CA ALA A 47 6.66 7.63 -2.45
C ALA A 47 6.72 6.50 -3.49
N LEU A 48 5.73 6.40 -4.38
CA LEU A 48 5.74 5.44 -5.50
C LEU A 48 6.93 5.68 -6.43
N LYS A 49 7.17 6.93 -6.85
CA LYS A 49 8.31 7.27 -7.72
C LYS A 49 9.64 6.89 -7.09
N ALA A 50 9.85 7.29 -5.83
CA ALA A 50 11.07 6.94 -5.10
C ALA A 50 11.24 5.42 -4.91
N TYR A 51 10.13 4.69 -4.74
CA TYR A 51 10.17 3.23 -4.67
C TYR A 51 10.64 2.62 -6.00
N ILE A 52 10.08 3.05 -7.14
CA ILE A 52 10.45 2.53 -8.47
C ILE A 52 11.93 2.81 -8.78
N GLU A 53 12.39 4.04 -8.52
CA GLU A 53 13.78 4.45 -8.69
C GLU A 53 14.76 3.61 -7.85
N LEU A 54 14.39 3.31 -6.59
CA LEU A 54 15.27 2.56 -5.68
C LEU A 54 15.15 1.04 -5.83
N ALA A 55 14.02 0.53 -6.30
CA ALA A 55 13.80 -0.90 -6.54
C ALA A 55 14.54 -1.41 -7.79
N GLY A 56 15.07 -0.50 -8.62
CA GLY A 56 15.72 -0.84 -9.88
C GLY A 56 14.71 -1.22 -10.97
N GLU A 57 13.47 -0.74 -10.89
CA GLU A 57 12.45 -0.88 -11.95
C GLU A 57 12.58 0.26 -12.96
N ASP A 58 13.80 0.47 -13.45
CA ASP A 58 14.15 1.57 -14.38
C ASP A 58 13.37 1.49 -15.70
N ASP A 59 12.96 0.29 -16.09
CA ASP A 59 12.15 0.06 -17.28
C ASP A 59 10.89 0.92 -17.26
N ILE A 60 10.17 1.00 -16.14
CA ILE A 60 8.94 1.80 -16.01
C ILE A 60 9.20 3.30 -16.17
N LEU A 61 10.33 3.79 -15.65
CA LEU A 61 10.70 5.20 -15.70
C LEU A 61 11.08 5.66 -17.11
N THR A 62 11.43 4.72 -17.99
CA THR A 62 11.89 4.99 -19.35
C THR A 62 10.81 4.74 -20.41
N MET A 63 9.65 4.22 -20.04
CA MET A 63 8.52 3.98 -20.95
C MET A 63 7.97 5.30 -21.52
N SER A 64 7.60 5.29 -22.80
CA SER A 64 6.84 6.38 -23.42
C SER A 64 5.41 6.45 -22.86
N ASP A 65 4.72 7.57 -23.11
CA ASP A 65 3.31 7.72 -22.73
C ASP A 65 2.42 6.62 -23.35
N GLU A 66 2.69 6.23 -24.61
CA GLU A 66 1.96 5.14 -25.27
C GLU A 66 2.26 3.77 -24.65
N GLU A 67 3.50 3.55 -24.21
CA GLU A 67 3.90 2.32 -23.53
C GLU A 67 3.27 2.23 -22.14
N LEU A 68 3.28 3.34 -21.38
CA LEU A 68 2.62 3.44 -20.08
C LEU A 68 1.10 3.22 -20.18
N GLU A 69 0.44 3.75 -21.21
CA GLU A 69 -0.99 3.51 -21.40
C GLU A 69 -1.29 2.04 -21.73
N LYS A 70 -0.45 1.39 -22.54
CA LYS A 70 -0.56 -0.07 -22.79
C LYS A 70 -0.38 -0.88 -21.51
N GLU A 71 0.61 -0.51 -20.71
CA GLU A 71 0.93 -1.20 -19.46
C GLU A 71 -0.19 -1.05 -18.42
N LYS A 72 -0.72 0.17 -18.27
CA LYS A 72 -1.93 0.43 -17.49
C LYS A 72 -3.11 -0.45 -17.92
N LEU A 73 -3.36 -0.57 -19.23
CA LEU A 73 -4.45 -1.43 -19.74
C LEU A 73 -4.21 -2.91 -19.44
N ARG A 74 -2.97 -3.38 -19.55
CA ARG A 74 -2.56 -4.75 -19.16
C ARG A 74 -2.86 -5.02 -17.69
N LEU A 75 -2.38 -4.13 -16.80
CA LEU A 75 -2.58 -4.23 -15.35
C LEU A 75 -4.07 -4.22 -14.96
N LEU A 76 -4.87 -3.32 -15.56
CA LEU A 76 -6.32 -3.28 -15.31
C LEU A 76 -7.03 -4.56 -15.73
N LYS A 77 -6.59 -5.20 -16.82
CA LYS A 77 -7.13 -6.48 -17.25
C LYS A 77 -6.81 -7.58 -16.24
N GLU A 78 -5.56 -7.67 -15.80
CA GLU A 78 -5.12 -8.65 -14.80
C GLU A 78 -5.87 -8.49 -13.48
N LEU A 79 -6.03 -7.25 -12.99
CA LEU A 79 -6.81 -6.98 -11.78
C LEU A 79 -8.25 -7.50 -11.89
N ARG A 80 -8.93 -7.25 -13.02
CA ARG A 80 -10.29 -7.76 -13.26
C ARG A 80 -10.35 -9.28 -13.27
N GLU A 81 -9.35 -9.94 -13.83
CA GLU A 81 -9.28 -11.40 -13.84
C GLU A 81 -9.04 -11.95 -12.43
N MET A 82 -8.16 -11.34 -11.66
CA MET A 82 -7.94 -11.69 -10.25
C MET A 82 -9.21 -11.53 -9.41
N GLU A 83 -9.95 -10.43 -9.59
CA GLU A 83 -11.23 -10.21 -8.90
C GLU A 83 -12.26 -11.28 -9.24
N ARG A 84 -12.41 -11.64 -10.53
CA ARG A 84 -13.30 -12.72 -10.97
C ARG A 84 -12.91 -14.06 -10.35
N ASN A 85 -11.61 -14.37 -10.31
CA ASN A 85 -11.10 -15.61 -9.73
C ASN A 85 -11.33 -15.67 -8.22
N ARG A 86 -11.16 -14.56 -7.51
CA ARG A 86 -11.49 -14.47 -6.06
C ARG A 86 -12.97 -14.74 -5.80
N LYS A 87 -13.89 -14.20 -6.62
CA LYS A 87 -15.33 -14.45 -6.50
C LYS A 87 -15.69 -15.93 -6.72
N LYS A 88 -15.17 -16.55 -7.78
CA LYS A 88 -15.39 -17.98 -8.06
C LYS A 88 -14.91 -18.89 -6.92
N LYS A 89 -13.79 -18.54 -6.26
CA LYS A 89 -13.29 -19.29 -5.09
C LYS A 89 -14.17 -19.11 -3.86
N ALA A 90 -14.78 -17.94 -3.66
CA ALA A 90 -15.68 -17.67 -2.54
C ALA A 90 -17.07 -18.33 -2.72
N GLU A 91 -17.51 -18.55 -3.96
CA GLU A 91 -18.82 -19.17 -4.28
C GLU A 91 -18.76 -20.70 -4.41
N GLY A 92 -17.56 -21.28 -4.56
CA GLY A 92 -17.35 -22.72 -4.73
C GLY A 92 -16.79 -23.45 -3.51
N GLY A 93 -16.77 -22.80 -2.34
CA GLY A 93 -16.29 -23.34 -1.06
C GLY A 93 -17.39 -23.51 -0.03
#